data_AF-A0A496DZR6-F1
#
_entry.id   AF-A0A496DZR6-F1
#
_cell.length_a   1.000
_cell.length_b   1.000
_cell.length_c   1.000
_cell.angle_alpha   90.00
_cell.angle_beta   90.00
_cell.angle_gamma   90.00
#
_symmetry.space_group_name_H-M   'P 1'
#
loop_
_entity.id
_entity.type
_entity.pdbx_description
1 polymer ?
#
loop_
_entity_poly.entity_id
_entity_poly.type
_entity_poly.pdbx_seq_one_letter_code
_entity_poly.pdbx_strand_id
1 'polypeptide(L)'
;MKLIHIIALALAFSASYPVYAQANKSGVKTFASRQEDPSPIEITAYENRIKVENAPVGSILEIYSVVGIKVKEIEVKQSTAEYVVDIAKGYYIIRIGDTVRKVAIR
;
A
#
# COMPACT_ATOMS: atom_id res chain seq x y z
N MET A 1 43.99 24.36 59.68
CA MET A 1 42.72 23.60 59.66
C MET A 1 41.55 24.36 59.02
N LYS A 2 41.45 25.70 59.12
CA LYS A 2 40.38 26.48 58.46
C LYS A 2 40.40 26.48 56.93
N LEU A 3 41.59 26.46 56.31
CA LEU A 3 41.74 26.52 54.84
C LEU A 3 41.24 25.24 54.13
N ILE A 4 41.37 24.10 54.79
CA ILE A 4 40.98 22.78 54.25
C ILE A 4 39.44 22.67 54.17
N HIS A 5 38.74 23.26 55.13
CA HIS A 5 37.27 23.29 55.15
C HIS A 5 36.68 24.25 54.12
N ILE A 6 37.39 25.34 53.79
CA ILE A 6 36.98 26.28 52.74
C ILE A 6 37.07 25.64 51.34
N ILE A 7 38.13 24.87 51.09
CA ILE A 7 38.30 24.14 49.81
C ILE A 7 37.25 23.03 49.67
N ALA A 8 36.95 22.32 50.77
CA ALA A 8 35.90 21.29 50.78
C ALA A 8 34.50 21.87 50.52
N LEU A 9 34.19 23.07 51.05
CA LEU A 9 32.91 23.73 50.83
C LEU A 9 32.75 24.27 49.39
N ALA A 10 33.83 24.72 48.77
CA ALA A 10 33.81 25.21 47.38
C ALA A 10 33.59 24.09 46.35
N LEU A 11 34.08 22.87 46.63
CA LEU A 11 33.91 21.69 45.77
C LEU A 11 32.48 21.10 45.83
N ALA A 12 31.73 21.35 46.91
CA ALA A 12 30.36 20.87 47.05
C ALA A 12 29.35 21.67 46.22
N PHE A 13 29.71 22.86 45.71
CA PHE A 13 28.79 23.77 45.01
C PHE A 13 28.77 23.58 43.48
N SER A 14 29.66 22.76 42.91
CA SER A 14 29.73 22.55 41.44
C SER A 14 28.87 21.40 40.92
N ALA A 15 28.00 20.80 41.73
CA ALA A 15 27.18 19.66 41.31
C ALA A 15 25.77 20.03 40.79
N SER A 16 25.39 21.31 40.82
CA SER A 16 24.09 21.79 40.34
C SER A 16 24.21 22.48 38.99
N TYR A 17 24.67 21.74 37.97
CA TYR A 17 24.49 22.15 36.57
C TYR A 17 23.29 21.39 35.98
N PRO A 18 22.30 22.07 35.38
CA PRO A 18 21.24 21.38 34.68
C PRO A 18 21.84 20.62 33.49
N VAL A 19 21.61 19.31 33.44
CA VAL A 19 21.90 18.49 32.27
C VAL A 19 20.85 18.81 31.22
N TYR A 20 21.23 19.56 30.19
CA TYR A 20 20.41 19.72 28.99
C TYR A 20 20.49 18.44 28.17
N ALA A 21 19.41 17.69 28.10
CA ALA A 21 19.28 16.56 27.18
C ALA A 21 19.12 17.11 25.75
N GLN A 22 20.20 17.16 24.99
CA GLN A 22 20.12 17.41 23.56
C GLN A 22 19.70 16.11 22.87
N ALA A 23 18.45 16.06 22.41
CA ALA A 23 17.98 14.99 21.55
C ALA A 23 18.81 15.02 20.26
N ASN A 24 19.81 14.15 20.19
CA ASN A 24 20.54 13.89 18.97
C ASN A 24 19.56 13.15 18.05
N LYS A 25 18.81 13.91 17.23
CA LYS A 25 18.21 13.35 16.03
C LYS A 25 19.38 13.01 15.12
N SER A 26 20.00 11.86 15.39
CA SER A 26 20.85 11.18 14.44
C SER A 26 20.01 11.14 13.18
N GLY A 27 20.43 11.95 12.20
CA GLY A 27 19.83 12.01 10.89
C GLY A 27 20.12 10.69 10.21
N VAL A 28 19.50 9.61 10.66
CA VAL A 28 19.20 8.49 9.80
C VAL A 28 18.22 9.07 8.81
N LYS A 29 18.77 9.68 7.75
CA LYS A 29 18.08 9.78 6.48
C LYS A 29 17.95 8.34 6.02
N THR A 30 16.98 7.62 6.59
CA THR A 30 16.39 6.49 5.91
C THR A 30 15.85 7.11 4.64
N PHE A 31 16.60 6.98 3.55
CA PHE A 31 16.03 7.11 2.23
C PHE A 31 15.03 5.97 2.17
N ALA A 32 13.80 6.22 2.61
CA ALA A 32 12.68 5.46 2.14
C ALA A 32 12.75 5.69 0.63
N SER A 33 13.26 4.68 -0.10
CA SER A 33 12.99 4.58 -1.52
C SER A 33 11.49 4.79 -1.60
N ARG A 34 11.06 5.89 -2.22
CA ARG A 34 9.66 6.10 -2.55
C ARG A 34 9.36 5.01 -3.55
N GLN A 35 8.98 3.83 -3.03
CA GLN A 35 8.48 2.76 -3.84
C GLN A 35 7.21 3.35 -4.45
N GLU A 36 7.25 3.58 -5.76
CA GLU A 36 6.05 3.99 -6.48
C GLU A 36 4.95 3.00 -6.11
N ASP A 37 3.81 3.53 -5.65
CA ASP A 37 2.66 2.69 -5.36
C ASP A 37 2.36 1.88 -6.63
N PRO A 38 2.11 0.57 -6.51
CA PRO A 38 1.83 -0.26 -7.66
C PRO A 38 0.68 0.36 -8.45
N SER A 39 0.85 0.46 -9.77
CA SER A 39 -0.18 0.99 -10.66
C SER A 39 -1.52 0.34 -10.36
N PRO A 40 -2.63 1.11 -10.28
CA PRO A 40 -3.92 0.56 -9.93
C PRO A 40 -4.38 -0.45 -11.00
N ILE A 41 -5.09 -1.47 -10.55
CA ILE A 41 -5.71 -2.44 -11.45
C ILE A 41 -6.79 -1.73 -12.26
N GLU A 42 -6.67 -1.77 -13.58
CA GLU A 42 -7.68 -1.22 -14.48
C GLU A 42 -8.47 -2.34 -15.14
N ILE A 43 -9.79 -2.16 -15.18
CA ILE A 43 -10.72 -3.09 -15.82
C ILE A 43 -11.54 -2.27 -16.82
N THR A 44 -11.43 -2.64 -18.10
CA THR A 44 -12.21 -2.06 -19.18
C THR A 44 -12.92 -3.16 -19.96
N ALA A 45 -14.08 -2.86 -20.51
CA ALA A 45 -14.85 -3.80 -21.32
C ALA A 45 -15.32 -3.13 -22.61
N TYR A 46 -15.20 -3.85 -23.71
CA TYR A 46 -15.67 -3.45 -25.03
C TYR A 46 -16.16 -4.70 -25.75
N GLU A 47 -17.30 -4.58 -26.43
CA GLU A 47 -17.97 -5.72 -27.07
C GLU A 47 -18.13 -6.90 -26.09
N ASN A 48 -17.52 -8.04 -26.41
CA ASN A 48 -17.47 -9.27 -25.62
C ASN A 48 -16.08 -9.52 -25.00
N ARG A 49 -15.29 -8.46 -24.78
CA ARG A 49 -13.93 -8.54 -24.24
C ARG A 49 -13.79 -7.74 -22.97
N ILE A 50 -13.03 -8.30 -22.04
CA ILE A 50 -12.60 -7.63 -20.82
C ILE A 50 -11.09 -7.50 -20.88
N LYS A 51 -10.61 -6.26 -20.89
CA LYS A 51 -9.19 -5.93 -20.78
C LYS A 51 -8.89 -5.58 -19.33
N VAL A 52 -7.85 -6.23 -18.81
CA VAL A 52 -7.33 -6.04 -17.47
C VAL A 52 -5.90 -5.54 -17.59
N GLU A 53 -5.56 -4.51 -16.82
CA GLU A 53 -4.21 -3.95 -16.77
C GLU A 53 -3.72 -3.88 -15.32
N ASN A 54 -2.41 -4.08 -15.12
CA ASN A 54 -1.74 -4.04 -13.81
C ASN A 54 -2.26 -5.08 -12.79
N ALA A 55 -2.87 -6.18 -13.24
CA ALA A 55 -3.34 -7.22 -12.34
C ALA A 55 -2.19 -8.14 -11.87
N PRO A 56 -2.16 -8.57 -10.59
CA PRO A 56 -1.21 -9.57 -10.15
C PRO A 56 -1.37 -10.89 -10.92
N VAL A 57 -0.26 -11.47 -11.38
CA VAL A 57 -0.28 -12.79 -12.05
C VAL A 57 -0.70 -13.86 -11.04
N GLY A 58 -1.56 -14.78 -11.47
CA GLY A 58 -2.20 -15.79 -10.61
C GLY A 58 -3.42 -15.28 -9.86
N SER A 59 -3.77 -13.99 -9.98
CA SER A 59 -5.06 -13.50 -9.49
C SER A 59 -6.23 -14.09 -10.29
N ILE A 60 -7.41 -14.09 -9.68
CA ILE A 60 -8.61 -14.65 -10.29
C ILE A 60 -9.50 -13.50 -10.76
N LEU A 61 -9.80 -13.49 -12.06
CA LEU A 61 -10.80 -12.65 -12.67
C LEU A 61 -12.17 -13.32 -12.50
N GLU A 62 -12.97 -12.77 -11.60
CA GLU A 62 -14.32 -13.24 -11.32
C GLU A 62 -15.34 -12.36 -12.02
N ILE A 63 -16.33 -13.00 -12.65
CA ILE A 63 -17.43 -12.32 -13.35
C ILE A 63 -18.74 -12.71 -12.67
N TYR A 64 -19.46 -11.71 -12.16
CA TYR A 64 -20.74 -11.86 -11.52
C TYR A 64 -21.83 -11.15 -12.31
N SER A 65 -23.03 -11.72 -12.33
CA SER A 65 -24.24 -11.02 -12.75
C SER A 65 -24.60 -9.90 -11.75
N VAL A 66 -25.47 -8.97 -12.17
CA VAL A 66 -25.98 -7.89 -11.27
C VAL A 66 -26.72 -8.40 -10.04
N VAL A 67 -27.20 -9.65 -10.06
CA VAL A 67 -27.86 -10.31 -8.92
C VAL A 67 -26.88 -11.06 -8.01
N GLY A 68 -25.58 -11.04 -8.31
CA GLY A 68 -24.52 -11.63 -7.48
C GLY A 68 -24.17 -13.09 -7.80
N ILE A 69 -24.75 -13.69 -8.84
CA ILE A 69 -24.38 -15.05 -9.29
C ILE A 69 -23.05 -14.98 -10.04
N LYS A 70 -22.05 -15.78 -9.64
CA LYS A 70 -20.79 -15.95 -10.36
C LYS A 70 -21.06 -16.71 -11.68
N VAL A 71 -20.81 -16.06 -12.82
CA VAL A 71 -21.05 -16.64 -14.15
C VAL A 71 -19.79 -17.20 -14.79
N LYS A 72 -18.61 -16.66 -14.44
CA LYS A 72 -17.33 -17.13 -14.97
C LYS A 72 -16.17 -16.79 -14.05
N GLU A 73 -15.11 -17.59 -14.15
CA GLU A 73 -13.88 -17.44 -13.40
C GLU A 73 -12.70 -17.74 -14.34
N ILE A 74 -11.69 -16.87 -14.35
CA ILE A 74 -10.52 -16.98 -15.23
C ILE A 74 -9.27 -16.62 -14.44
N GLU A 75 -8.24 -17.47 -14.50
CA GLU A 75 -6.94 -17.16 -13.90
C GLU A 75 -6.15 -16.18 -14.78
N VAL A 76 -5.61 -15.14 -14.15
CA VAL A 76 -4.83 -14.09 -14.81
C VAL A 76 -3.39 -14.58 -15.02
N LYS A 77 -3.06 -14.91 -16.27
CA LYS A 77 -1.72 -15.41 -16.65
C LYS A 77 -0.69 -14.31 -16.90
N GLN A 78 -1.13 -13.08 -17.17
CA GLN A 78 -0.28 -11.94 -17.51
C GLN A 78 -0.83 -10.67 -16.84
N SER A 79 0.05 -9.74 -16.48
CA SER A 79 -0.36 -8.51 -15.78
C SER A 79 -1.33 -7.63 -16.57
N THR A 80 -1.12 -7.58 -17.89
CA THR A 80 -2.04 -6.95 -18.84
C THR A 80 -2.48 -7.99 -19.84
N ALA A 81 -3.80 -8.22 -19.91
CA ALA A 81 -4.37 -9.25 -20.78
C ALA A 81 -5.80 -8.91 -21.18
N GLU A 82 -6.23 -9.51 -22.28
CA GLU A 82 -7.60 -9.42 -22.78
C GLU A 82 -8.26 -10.80 -22.76
N TYR A 83 -9.49 -10.83 -22.27
CA TYR A 83 -10.29 -12.05 -22.13
C TYR A 83 -11.56 -11.95 -22.95
N VAL A 84 -11.72 -12.84 -23.92
CA VAL A 84 -12.98 -13.01 -24.64
C VAL A 84 -13.96 -13.75 -23.73
N VAL A 85 -15.12 -13.14 -23.52
CA VAL A 85 -16.19 -13.68 -22.67
C VAL A 85 -17.43 -13.94 -23.49
N ASP A 86 -17.71 -15.21 -23.68
CA ASP A 86 -18.94 -15.71 -24.29
C ASP A 86 -20.06 -15.75 -23.22
N ILE A 87 -20.67 -14.59 -22.98
CA ILE A 87 -21.80 -14.39 -22.07
C ILE A 87 -22.82 -13.45 -22.72
N ALA A 88 -24.07 -13.54 -22.30
CA ALA A 88 -25.13 -12.68 -22.83
C ALA A 88 -24.83 -11.19 -22.60
N LYS A 89 -25.30 -10.34 -23.52
CA LYS A 89 -25.19 -8.88 -23.41
C LYS A 89 -25.89 -8.40 -22.14
N GLY A 90 -25.28 -7.43 -21.45
CA GLY A 90 -25.83 -6.92 -20.20
C GLY A 90 -24.77 -6.31 -19.29
N TYR A 91 -25.19 -5.99 -18.07
CA TYR A 91 -24.30 -5.48 -17.03
C TYR A 91 -23.76 -6.62 -16.17
N TYR A 92 -22.48 -6.53 -15.84
CA TYR A 92 -21.79 -7.49 -15.00
C TYR A 92 -20.92 -6.76 -13.98
N ILE A 93 -20.61 -7.46 -12.89
CA ILE A 93 -19.68 -7.03 -11.87
C ILE A 93 -18.42 -7.87 -12.07
N ILE A 94 -17.32 -7.20 -12.40
CA ILE A 94 -16.01 -7.83 -12.56
C ILE A 94 -15.21 -7.58 -11.30
N ARG A 95 -14.61 -8.63 -10.75
CA ARG A 95 -13.78 -8.55 -9.54
C ARG A 95 -12.42 -9.19 -9.77
N ILE A 96 -11.37 -8.53 -9.29
CA ILE A 96 -9.99 -9.05 -9.23
C ILE A 96 -9.43 -8.63 -7.88
N GLY A 97 -9.25 -9.58 -6.95
CA GLY A 97 -8.89 -9.27 -5.57
C GLY A 97 -9.91 -8.34 -4.92
N ASP A 98 -9.46 -7.13 -4.54
CA ASP A 98 -10.30 -6.08 -3.94
C ASP A 98 -10.83 -5.07 -4.96
N THR A 99 -10.36 -5.13 -6.21
CA THR A 99 -10.82 -4.24 -7.28
C THR A 99 -12.11 -4.77 -7.88
N VAL A 100 -13.16 -3.95 -7.86
CA VAL A 100 -14.48 -4.29 -8.40
C VAL A 100 -14.94 -3.20 -9.37
N ARG A 101 -15.46 -3.60 -10.54
CA ARG A 101 -16.08 -2.68 -11.50
C ARG A 101 -17.36 -3.24 -12.12
N LYS A 102 -18.37 -2.38 -12.23
CA LYS A 102 -19.54 -2.65 -13.07
C LYS A 102 -19.18 -2.35 -14.53
N VAL A 103 -19.39 -3.32 -15.42
CA VAL A 103 -19.11 -3.20 -16.86
C VAL A 103 -20.34 -3.55 -17.68
N ALA A 104 -20.39 -3.03 -18.91
CA ALA A 104 -21.41 -3.38 -19.90
C ALA A 104 -20.78 -4.24 -21.00
N ILE A 105 -21.30 -5.44 -21.20
CA ILE A 105 -20.98 -6.32 -22.32
C ILE A 105 -22.02 -6.08 -23.41
N ARG A 106 -21.56 -5.69 -24.61
CA ARG A 106 -22.40 -5.13 -25.69
C ARG A 106 -22.67 -6.09 -26.84
#